data_AF-A0A1D1V1Y8-F1
#
_entry.id   AF-A0A1D1V1Y8-F1
#
_cell.length_a   1.000
_cell.length_b   1.000
_cell.length_c   1.000
_cell.angle_alpha   90.00
_cell.angle_beta   90.00
_cell.angle_gamma   90.00
#
_symmetry.space_group_name_H-M   'P 1'
#
loop_
_entity.id
_entity.type
_entity.pdbx_description
1 polymer ?
#
loop_
_entity_poly.entity_id
_entity_poly.type
_entity_poly.pdbx_seq_one_letter_code
_entity_poly.pdbx_strand_id
1 'polypeptide(L)' 'MLWGAITACGPVALIRVDGRIDSGAYEEVLFERLLPYLEKHGRDLVFQQDKCPVHTSRRMGVDMAV' A
#
# COMPACT_ATOMS: atom_id res chain seq x y z
N MET A 1 -0.72 -12.92 -8.52
CA MET A 1 -0.04 -12.58 -7.25
C MET A 1 -1.10 -12.10 -6.25
N LEU A 2 -0.82 -12.12 -4.95
CA LEU A 2 -1.69 -11.45 -3.97
C LEU A 2 -0.96 -10.22 -3.44
N TRP A 3 -1.68 -9.11 -3.31
CA TRP A 3 -1.23 -7.98 -2.51
C TRP A 3 -2.11 -7.92 -1.26
N GLY A 4 -1.51 -7.65 -0.11
CA GLY A 4 -2.26 -7.46 1.11
C GLY A 4 -1.48 -6.66 2.14
N ALA A 5 -2.22 -6.10 3.09
CA ALA A 5 -1.69 -5.36 4.21
C ALA A 5 -2.40 -5.80 5.49
N ILE A 6 -1.68 -5.73 6.61
CA ILE A 6 -2.15 -6.13 7.94
C ILE A 6 -1.71 -5.10 8.97
N THR A 7 -2.45 -5.02 10.07
CA THR A 7 -2.04 -4.32 11.29
C THR A 7 -2.08 -5.29 12.46
N ALA A 8 -1.64 -4.84 13.64
CA ALA A 8 -1.82 -5.60 14.89
C ALA A 8 -3.30 -5.89 15.21
N CYS A 9 -4.23 -5.07 14.70
CA CYS A 9 -5.67 -5.22 14.91
C CYS A 9 -6.34 -6.15 13.88
N GLY A 10 -5.62 -6.58 12.84
CA GLY A 10 -6.13 -7.50 11.82
C GLY A 10 -5.86 -7.06 10.38
N PRO A 11 -6.49 -7.74 9.41
CA PRO A 11 -6.29 -7.45 7.99
C PRO A 11 -6.77 -6.06 7.59
N VAL A 12 -6.01 -5.39 6.72
CA VAL A 12 -6.42 -4.16 6.02
C VAL A 12 -7.12 -4.54 4.72
N ALA A 13 -6.43 -5.32 3.88
CA ALA A 13 -6.92 -5.78 2.58
C ALA A 13 -6.14 -7.01 2.11
N LEU A 14 -6.77 -7.81 1.25
CA LEU A 14 -6.13 -8.88 0.49
C LEU A 14 -6.81 -8.95 -0.89
N ILE A 15 -6.05 -8.69 -1.95
CA ILE A 15 -6.56 -8.64 -3.32
C ILE A 15 -5.74 -9.51 -4.26
N ARG A 16 -6.39 -9.98 -5.31
CA ARG A 16 -5.73 -10.64 -6.43
C ARG A 16 -5.18 -9.60 -7.39
N VAL A 17 -3.88 -9.67 -7.64
CA VAL A 17 -3.18 -8.88 -8.66
C VAL A 17 -2.90 -9.77 -9.84
N ASP A 18 -3.39 -9.37 -11.01
CA ASP A 18 -3.12 -10.05 -12.27
C ASP A 18 -1.72 -9.70 -12.77
N GLY A 19 -0.92 -10.73 -13.04
CA GLY A 19 0.47 -10.55 -13.50
C GLY A 19 1.41 -9.98 -12.43
N ARG A 20 2.43 -9.26 -12.91
CA ARG A 20 3.46 -8.58 -12.10
C ARG A 20 3.01 -7.15 -11.84
N ILE A 21 3.08 -6.73 -10.58
CA ILE A 21 2.76 -5.34 -10.21
C ILE A 21 3.87 -4.40 -10.69
N ASP A 22 3.48 -3.31 -11.34
CA ASP A 22 4.35 -2.17 -11.62
C ASP A 22 4.06 -1.02 -10.62
N SER A 23 4.78 0.09 -10.74
CA SER A 23 4.59 1.22 -9.82
C SER A 23 3.23 1.92 -9.95
N GLY A 24 2.58 1.88 -11.12
CA GLY A 24 1.27 2.48 -11.31
C GLY A 24 0.18 1.64 -10.67
N ALA A 25 0.19 0.33 -10.94
CA ALA A 25 -0.71 -0.60 -10.27
C ALA A 25 -0.48 -0.62 -8.74
N TYR A 26 0.76 -0.44 -8.28
CA TYR A 26 1.05 -0.32 -6.85
C TYR A 26 0.42 0.93 -6.23
N GLU A 27 0.56 2.08 -6.88
CA GLU A 27 -0.08 3.33 -6.47
C GLU A 27 -1.61 3.16 -6.37
N GLU A 28 -2.25 2.61 -7.41
CA GLU A 28 -3.70 2.34 -7.42
C GLU A 28 -4.13 1.47 -6.23
N VAL A 29 -3.38 0.42 -5.93
CA VAL A 29 -3.67 -0.45 -4.79
C VAL A 29 -3.55 0.29 -3.46
N LEU A 30 -2.56 1.17 -3.28
CA LEU A 30 -2.47 1.98 -2.07
C LEU A 30 -3.65 2.95 -1.94
N PHE A 31 -4.00 3.66 -3.03
CA PHE A 31 -5.11 4.61 -3.03
C PHE A 31 -6.47 3.95 -2.83
N GLU A 32 -6.72 2.80 -3.45
CA GLU A 32 -8.02 2.12 -3.37
C GLU A 32 -8.21 1.32 -2.08
N ARG A 33 -7.13 0.82 -1.47
CA ARG A 33 -7.21 -0.16 -0.38
C ARG A 33 -6.61 0.35 0.92
N LEU A 34 -5.42 0.93 0.87
CA LEU A 34 -4.72 1.37 2.09
C LEU A 34 -5.25 2.71 2.60
N LEU A 35 -5.36 3.73 1.73
CA LEU A 35 -5.77 5.08 2.17
C LEU A 35 -7.16 5.09 2.84
N PRO A 36 -8.21 4.44 2.32
CA PRO A 36 -9.52 4.44 2.98
C PRO A 36 -9.49 3.77 4.36
N TYR A 37 -8.60 2.79 4.56
CA TYR A 37 -8.38 2.20 5.88
C TYR A 37 -7.70 3.20 6.82
N LEU A 38 -6.66 3.88 6.36
CA LEU A 38 -5.94 4.88 7.15
C LEU A 38 -6.83 6.07 7.51
N GLU A 39 -7.68 6.56 6.61
CA GLU A 39 -8.62 7.65 6.90
C GLU A 39 -9.62 7.27 8.00
N LYS A 40 -10.04 6.00 8.03
CA LYS A 40 -11.03 5.50 8.99
C LYS A 40 -10.42 5.11 10.34
N HIS A 41 -9.19 4.61 10.35
CA HIS A 41 -8.56 3.96 11.51
C HIS A 41 -7.26 4.61 11.97
N GLY A 42 -6.71 5.54 11.19
CA GLY A 42 -5.38 6.10 11.37
C GLY A 42 -5.33 7.20 12.41
N ARG A 43 -4.71 6.88 13.55
CA ARG A 43 -3.90 7.83 14.31
C ARG A 43 -2.60 7.09 14.64
N ASP A 44 -1.45 7.73 14.37
CA ASP A 44 -0.11 7.21 14.71
C ASP A 44 0.20 5.81 14.12
N LEU A 45 0.16 5.68 12.80
CA LEU A 45 0.49 4.45 12.08
C LEU A 45 1.77 4.61 11.28
N VAL A 46 2.58 3.55 11.20
CA VAL A 46 3.76 3.48 10.34
C VAL A 46 3.47 2.55 9.18
N PHE A 47 3.62 3.06 7.94
CA PHE A 47 3.55 2.21 6.76
C PHE A 47 4.87 1.48 6.54
N GLN A 48 4.83 0.14 6.51
CA GLN A 48 6.00 -0.72 6.31
C GLN A 48 5.84 -1.57 5.05
N GLN A 49 6.91 -1.63 4.26
CA GLN A 49 7.04 -2.43 3.04
C GLN A 49 8.51 -2.80 2.81
N ASP A 50 8.78 -3.78 1.94
CA ASP A 50 10.15 -4.10 1.54
C ASP A 50 10.72 -3.07 0.55
N LYS A 51 12.02 -3.19 0.21
CA LYS A 51 12.72 -2.25 -0.69
C LYS A 51 12.62 -2.67 -2.16
N CYS A 52 11.48 -3.20 -2.61
CA CYS A 52 11.26 -3.53 -4.01
C CYS A 52 11.37 -2.27 -4.89
N PRO A 53 11.97 -2.33 -6.11
CA PRO A 53 12.13 -1.16 -6.98
C PRO A 53 10.83 -0.39 -7.29
N VAL A 54 9.68 -1.07 -7.27
CA VAL A 54 8.37 -0.43 -7.50
C VAL A 54 7.99 0.51 -6.34
N HIS A 55 8.33 0.13 -5.10
CA HIS A 55 8.07 0.90 -3.87
C HIS A 55 8.97 2.14 -3.76
N THR A 56 10.14 2.12 -4.40
CA THR A 56 11.09 3.24 -4.42
C THR A 56 11.11 3.97 -5.75
N SER A 57 10.11 3.74 -6.62
CA SER A 57 10.04 4.39 -7.92
C SER A 57 9.74 5.89 -7.77
N ARG A 58 10.06 6.71 -8.78
CA ARG A 58 9.76 8.15 -8.75
C ARG A 58 8.28 8.45 -8.51
N ARG A 59 7.41 7.54 -8.95
CA ARG A 59 5.96 7.62 -8.77
C ARG A 59 5.55 7.50 -7.30
N MET A 60 6.31 6.74 -6.50
CA MET A 60 6.10 6.64 -5.06
C MET A 60 6.81 7.74 -4.25
N GLY A 61 7.66 8.54 -4.91
CA GLY A 61 8.65 9.42 -4.29
C GLY A 61 8.20 10.84 -3.96
N VAL A 62 6.90 11.13 -3.98
CA VAL A 62 6.35 12.45 -3.59
C VAL A 62 5.13 12.18 -2.71
N ASP A 63 5.23 12.52 -1.43
CA ASP A 63 4.13 12.58 -0.45
C ASP A 63 3.45 11.26 0.01
N MET A 64 4.22 10.31 0.55
CA MET A 64 3.68 9.32 1.50
C MET A 64 4.04 9.69 2.96
N ALA A 65 3.98 10.99 3.27
CA ALA A 65 3.95 11.47 4.64
C ALA A 65 2.48 11.49 5.09
N VAL A 66 2.02 10.36 5.62
CA VAL A 66 0.77 10.27 6.39
C VAL A 66 1.13 10.01 7.84
#